data_AF-A0A7X0HKT3-F1
#
_entry.id   AF-A0A7X0HKT3-F1
#
_cell.length_a   1.000
_cell.length_b   1.000
_cell.length_c   1.000
_cell.angle_alpha   90.00
_cell.angle_beta   90.00
_cell.angle_gamma   90.00
#
_symmetry.space_group_name_H-M   'P 1'
#
loop_
_entity.id
_entity.type
_entity.pdbx_description
1 polymer ?
#
loop_
_entity_poly.entity_id
_entity_poly.type
_entity_poly.pdbx_seq_one_letter_code
_entity_poly.pdbx_strand_id
1 'polypeptide(L)'
;MTNPDLTHAQWRKASLSESAQGCVEVAFLSGSLVAVRDSKVPLKPAHIYPVAAWTVFQDHLRGVVPAAESRITVTITDTSVLLSDRAGTVEPHSYTHREWLFFLDGVLKREPQLCSAA
;
A
#
# COMPACT_ATOMS: atom_id res chain seq x y z
N MET A 1 -6.63 7.34 19.08
CA MET A 1 -5.24 7.50 18.57
C MET A 1 -5.29 8.55 17.49
N THR A 2 -4.53 9.63 17.62
CA THR A 2 -4.51 10.74 16.66
C THR A 2 -3.85 10.25 15.37
N ASN A 3 -4.50 10.46 14.23
CA ASN A 3 -3.92 10.12 12.92
C ASN A 3 -2.62 10.92 12.74
N PRO A 4 -1.48 10.32 12.37
CA PRO A 4 -0.26 11.06 12.09
C PRO A 4 -0.52 12.14 11.05
N ASP A 5 0.11 13.29 11.21
CA ASP A 5 0.05 14.37 10.23
C ASP A 5 0.80 13.92 8.96
N LEU A 6 0.07 13.82 7.85
CA LEU A 6 0.59 13.38 6.55
C LEU A 6 0.85 14.56 5.60
N THR A 7 0.71 15.80 6.06
CA THR A 7 0.86 17.01 5.23
C THR A 7 2.25 17.08 4.55
N HIS A 8 3.28 16.60 5.25
CA HIS A 8 4.66 16.58 4.75
C HIS A 8 5.15 15.18 4.34
N ALA A 9 4.24 14.21 4.22
CA ALA A 9 4.60 12.85 3.83
C ALA A 9 5.13 12.81 2.38
N GLN A 10 6.27 12.14 2.19
CA GLN A 10 6.84 11.91 0.87
C GLN A 10 6.21 10.68 0.22
N TRP A 11 5.18 10.92 -0.60
CA TRP A 11 4.46 9.87 -1.30
C TRP A 11 5.24 9.36 -2.51
N ARG A 12 5.34 8.05 -2.63
CA ARG A 12 6.04 7.35 -3.71
C ARG A 12 5.14 6.29 -4.32
N LYS A 13 5.36 5.98 -5.59
CA LYS A 13 4.61 4.99 -6.37
C LYS A 13 5.57 4.01 -7.04
N ALA A 14 5.04 2.88 -7.50
CA ALA A 14 5.80 1.99 -8.37
C ALA A 14 6.20 2.71 -9.67
N SER A 15 7.33 2.35 -10.30
CA SER A 15 7.81 3.07 -11.49
C SER A 15 6.82 2.96 -12.66
N LEU A 16 6.17 1.80 -12.82
CA LEU A 16 5.12 1.62 -13.85
C LEU A 16 3.82 2.39 -13.57
N SER A 17 3.66 2.90 -12.35
CA SER A 17 2.53 3.71 -11.91
C SER A 17 2.74 5.21 -12.11
N GLU A 18 3.90 5.66 -12.59
CA GLU A 18 4.29 7.08 -12.63
C GLU A 18 3.36 7.94 -13.50
N SER A 19 2.89 7.41 -14.63
CA SER A 19 2.00 8.14 -15.56
C SER A 19 0.50 7.85 -15.36
N ALA A 20 0.12 7.08 -14.34
CA ALA A 20 -1.27 6.69 -14.10
C ALA A 20 -1.90 7.45 -12.92
N GLN A 21 -3.19 7.75 -13.05
CA GLN A 21 -4.04 8.18 -11.93
C GLN A 21 -4.59 6.92 -11.23
N GLY A 22 -4.78 6.92 -9.91
CA GLY A 22 -5.37 5.78 -9.18
C GLY A 22 -4.40 4.68 -8.75
N CYS A 23 -3.12 5.01 -8.57
CA CYS A 23 -2.12 4.07 -8.08
C CYS A 23 -2.03 4.06 -6.55
N VAL A 24 -1.52 2.94 -6.01
CA VAL A 24 -1.10 2.79 -4.61
C VAL A 24 0.10 3.71 -4.37
N GLU A 25 -0.05 4.68 -3.47
CA GLU A 25 1.05 5.50 -2.98
C GLU A 25 1.46 5.08 -1.58
N VAL A 26 2.76 5.10 -1.32
CA VAL A 26 3.36 4.77 -0.03
C VAL A 26 4.21 5.91 0.47
N ALA A 27 4.15 6.17 1.77
CA ALA A 27 5.03 7.12 2.45
C ALA A 27 5.60 6.49 3.70
N PHE A 28 6.93 6.50 3.81
CA PHE A 28 7.62 6.09 5.02
C PHE A 28 7.68 7.27 5.98
N LEU A 29 7.18 7.06 7.19
CA LEU A 29 7.03 8.10 8.21
C LEU A 29 7.99 7.86 9.38
N SER A 30 8.18 8.89 10.19
CA SER A 30 8.85 8.77 11.49
C SER A 30 8.15 7.75 12.39
N GLY A 31 8.93 7.09 13.26
CA GLY A 31 8.39 6.09 14.19
C GLY A 31 8.16 4.71 13.57
N SER A 32 8.86 4.39 12.47
CA SER A 32 8.77 3.10 11.78
C SER A 32 7.36 2.78 11.29
N LEU A 33 6.70 3.78 10.71
CA LEU A 33 5.37 3.67 10.12
C LEU A 33 5.42 3.83 8.59
N VAL A 34 4.46 3.21 7.92
CA VAL A 34 4.20 3.33 6.49
C VAL A 34 2.74 3.74 6.32
N ALA A 35 2.50 4.84 5.62
CA ALA A 35 1.18 5.21 5.16
C ALA A 35 0.97 4.72 3.72
N VAL A 36 -0.22 4.22 3.44
CA VAL A 36 -0.66 3.74 2.13
C VAL A 36 -1.94 4.49 1.77
N ARG A 37 -1.97 5.10 0.59
CA ARG A 37 -3.16 5.76 0.09
C ARG A 37 -3.39 5.50 -1.38
N ASP A 38 -4.61 5.80 -1.79
CA ASP A 38 -5.01 5.84 -3.18
C ASP A 38 -4.81 7.25 -3.75
N SER A 39 -3.95 7.37 -4.76
CA SER A 39 -3.63 8.66 -5.39
C SER A 39 -4.85 9.37 -6.01
N LYS A 40 -5.95 8.68 -6.35
CA LYS A 40 -7.15 9.34 -6.90
C LYS A 40 -8.03 9.98 -5.84
N VAL A 41 -7.86 9.59 -4.56
CA VAL A 41 -8.64 10.12 -3.42
C VAL A 41 -7.72 10.47 -2.25
N PRO A 42 -6.78 11.43 -2.40
CA PRO A 42 -5.76 11.72 -1.40
C PRO A 42 -6.31 12.29 -0.08
N LEU A 43 -7.58 12.72 -0.06
CA LEU A 43 -8.29 13.19 1.14
C LEU A 43 -8.91 12.05 1.96
N LYS A 44 -9.04 10.84 1.40
CA LYS A 44 -9.51 9.66 2.14
C LYS A 44 -8.46 9.27 3.19
N PRO A 45 -8.85 8.80 4.39
CA PRO A 45 -7.89 8.31 5.37
C PRO A 45 -6.93 7.27 4.76
N ALA A 46 -5.63 7.52 4.94
CA ALA A 46 -4.59 6.57 4.58
C ALA A 46 -4.61 5.37 5.54
N HIS A 47 -4.26 4.19 5.03
CA HIS A 47 -3.95 3.07 5.89
C HIS A 47 -2.56 3.28 6.48
N ILE A 48 -2.40 3.15 7.79
CA ILE A 48 -1.11 3.33 8.46
C ILE A 48 -0.73 2.05 9.19
N TYR A 49 0.49 1.59 8.92
CA TYR A 49 1.01 0.33 9.44
C TYR A 49 2.42 0.49 9.98
N PRO A 50 2.83 -0.31 10.97
CA PRO A 50 4.25 -0.51 11.25
C PRO A 50 4.98 -1.03 10.00
N VAL A 51 6.23 -0.59 9.80
CA VAL A 51 7.09 -1.08 8.71
C VAL A 51 7.17 -2.61 8.69
N ALA A 52 7.20 -3.26 9.86
CA ALA A 52 7.19 -4.72 9.94
C ALA A 52 5.95 -5.36 9.28
N ALA A 53 4.76 -4.79 9.48
CA ALA A 53 3.53 -5.28 8.85
C ALA A 53 3.51 -5.01 7.34
N TRP A 54 4.09 -3.88 6.90
CA TRP A 54 4.30 -3.59 5.49
C TRP A 54 5.26 -4.59 4.82
N THR A 55 6.34 -4.97 5.50
CA THR A 55 7.27 -5.99 5.01
C THR A 55 6.60 -7.35 4.87
N VAL A 56 5.86 -7.81 5.90
CA VAL A 56 5.10 -9.07 5.85
C VAL A 56 4.10 -9.07 4.68
N PHE A 57 3.43 -7.94 4.43
CA PHE A 57 2.53 -7.81 3.30
C PHE A 57 3.25 -7.96 1.95
N GLN A 58 4.39 -7.29 1.77
CA GLN A 58 5.16 -7.43 0.54
C GLN A 58 5.68 -8.87 0.35
N ASP A 59 6.12 -9.52 1.43
CA ASP A 59 6.58 -10.90 1.40
C ASP A 59 5.43 -11.86 1.09
N HIS A 60 4.21 -11.57 1.57
CA HIS A 60 3.01 -12.29 1.18
C HIS A 60 2.75 -12.15 -0.32
N LEU A 61 2.81 -10.94 -0.88
CA LEU A 61 2.63 -10.70 -2.31
C LEU A 61 3.71 -11.37 -3.18
N ARG A 62 4.90 -11.62 -2.61
CA ARG A 62 5.99 -12.38 -3.25
C ARG A 62 5.85 -13.90 -3.09
N GLY A 63 4.84 -14.39 -2.37
CA GLY A 63 4.66 -15.81 -2.09
C GLY A 63 5.63 -16.37 -1.04
N VAL A 64 6.27 -15.52 -0.24
CA VAL A 64 7.23 -15.93 0.80
C VAL A 64 6.50 -16.35 2.08
N VAL A 65 5.40 -15.69 2.42
CA VAL A 65 4.59 -15.98 3.63
C VAL A 65 3.11 -16.17 3.30
N PRO A 66 2.36 -16.99 4.07
CA PRO A 66 0.93 -17.19 3.87
C PRO A 66 0.11 -15.91 4.11
N ALA A 67 -1.02 -15.78 3.40
CA ALA A 67 -1.95 -14.65 3.56
C ALA A 67 -2.43 -14.44 5.01
N ALA A 68 -2.55 -15.53 5.77
CA ALA A 68 -3.03 -15.52 7.14
C ALA A 68 -2.14 -14.75 8.11
N GLU A 69 -0.87 -14.52 7.77
CA GLU A 69 0.09 -13.77 8.58
C GLU A 69 0.06 -12.26 8.29
N SER A 70 -0.46 -11.86 7.12
CA SER A 70 -0.55 -10.46 6.75
C SER A 70 -1.72 -9.76 7.43
N ARG A 71 -1.46 -8.58 8.01
CA ARG A 71 -2.49 -7.64 8.47
C ARG A 71 -3.18 -6.93 7.31
N ILE A 72 -2.42 -6.65 6.25
CA ILE A 72 -2.91 -5.99 5.04
C ILE A 72 -3.47 -7.08 4.13
N THR A 73 -4.73 -6.97 3.76
CA THR A 73 -5.42 -7.97 2.93
C THR A 73 -5.73 -7.38 1.57
N VAL A 74 -5.73 -8.26 0.57
CA VAL A 74 -6.08 -7.94 -0.81
C VAL A 74 -7.20 -8.87 -1.23
N THR A 75 -8.34 -8.28 -1.61
CA THR A 75 -9.46 -9.01 -2.18
C THR A 75 -9.56 -8.68 -3.65
N ILE A 76 -9.38 -9.68 -4.51
CA ILE A 76 -9.57 -9.55 -5.94
C ILE A 76 -11.02 -9.93 -6.26
N THR A 77 -11.69 -9.06 -6.99
CA THR A 77 -13.06 -9.24 -7.50
C THR A 77 -13.04 -9.19 -9.02
N ASP A 78 -14.16 -9.49 -9.69
CA ASP A 78 -14.23 -9.44 -11.15
C ASP A 78 -13.93 -8.06 -11.74
N THR A 79 -14.13 -6.99 -10.96
CA THR A 79 -14.02 -5.61 -11.45
C THR A 79 -12.91 -4.79 -10.80
N SER A 80 -12.50 -5.16 -9.59
CA SER A 80 -11.63 -4.34 -8.74
C SER A 80 -10.75 -5.17 -7.83
N VAL A 81 -9.65 -4.57 -7.38
CA VAL A 81 -8.78 -5.06 -6.33
C VAL A 81 -8.93 -4.15 -5.11
N LEU A 82 -9.26 -4.73 -3.96
CA LEU A 82 -9.48 -4.00 -2.72
C LEU A 82 -8.30 -4.23 -1.77
N LEU A 83 -7.58 -3.17 -1.41
CA LEU A 83 -6.62 -3.18 -0.31
C LEU A 83 -7.35 -2.82 0.98
N SER A 84 -7.26 -3.67 1.99
CA SER A 84 -7.98 -3.52 3.25
C SER A 84 -7.09 -3.80 4.47
N ASP A 85 -7.53 -3.32 5.62
CA ASP A 85 -6.99 -3.71 6.92
C ASP A 85 -7.81 -4.89 7.48
N ARG A 86 -7.16 -5.96 7.94
CA ARG A 86 -7.85 -7.14 8.48
C ARG A 86 -8.74 -6.83 9.68
N ALA A 87 -8.40 -5.81 10.47
CA ALA A 87 -9.23 -5.37 11.59
C ALA A 87 -10.41 -4.46 11.15
N GLY A 88 -10.49 -4.09 9.87
CA GLY A 88 -11.58 -3.27 9.31
C GLY A 88 -11.59 -1.82 9.80
N THR A 89 -10.44 -1.32 10.26
CA THR A 89 -10.36 -0.01 10.92
C THR A 89 -10.39 1.18 9.96
N VAL A 90 -10.05 0.95 8.69
CA VAL A 90 -10.05 1.95 7.62
C VAL A 90 -10.81 1.37 6.44
N GLU A 91 -11.66 2.19 5.81
CA GLU A 91 -12.38 1.78 4.62
C GLU A 91 -11.42 1.31 3.52
N PRO A 92 -11.73 0.21 2.81
CA PRO A 92 -10.89 -0.29 1.74
C PRO A 92 -10.58 0.76 0.67
N HIS A 93 -9.38 0.66 0.11
CA HIS A 93 -8.99 1.38 -1.10
C HIS A 93 -9.20 0.47 -2.30
N SER A 94 -9.83 0.99 -3.35
CA SER A 94 -10.23 0.23 -4.53
C SER A 94 -9.39 0.62 -5.74
N TYR A 95 -8.80 -0.37 -6.39
CA TYR A 95 -7.94 -0.22 -7.55
C TYR A 95 -8.49 -1.06 -8.71
N THR A 96 -8.23 -0.62 -9.94
CA THR A 96 -8.39 -1.47 -11.11
C THR A 96 -7.34 -2.58 -11.08
N HIS A 97 -7.60 -3.68 -11.80
CA HIS A 97 -6.62 -4.74 -11.99
C HIS A 97 -5.28 -4.22 -12.56
N ARG A 98 -5.32 -3.25 -13.48
CA ARG A 98 -4.13 -2.69 -14.11
C ARG A 98 -3.29 -1.88 -13.12
N GLU A 99 -3.92 -1.00 -12.34
CA GLU A 99 -3.23 -0.23 -11.29
C GLU A 99 -2.58 -1.15 -10.27
N TRP A 100 -3.30 -2.20 -9.85
CA TRP A 100 -2.78 -3.21 -8.95
C TRP A 100 -1.58 -3.97 -9.52
N LEU A 101 -1.63 -4.38 -10.79
CA LEU A 101 -0.53 -5.09 -11.45
C LEU A 101 0.76 -4.26 -11.50
N PHE A 102 0.65 -2.94 -11.70
CA PHE A 102 1.83 -2.06 -11.67
C PHE A 102 2.45 -1.96 -10.27
N PHE A 103 1.61 -1.85 -9.23
CA PHE A 103 2.09 -1.89 -7.85
C PHE A 103 2.75 -3.25 -7.54
N LEU A 104 2.09 -4.35 -7.91
CA LEU A 104 2.58 -5.70 -7.68
C LEU A 104 3.93 -5.94 -8.38
N ASP A 105 4.09 -5.51 -9.63
CA ASP A 105 5.36 -5.59 -10.36
C ASP A 105 6.49 -4.86 -9.60
N GLY A 106 6.22 -3.66 -9.08
CA GLY A 106 7.18 -2.93 -8.24
C GLY A 106 7.56 -3.67 -6.95
N VAL A 107 6.58 -4.30 -6.27
CA VAL A 107 6.83 -5.13 -5.08
C VAL A 107 7.68 -6.36 -5.41
N LEU A 108 7.38 -7.05 -6.52
CA LEU A 108 8.11 -8.23 -6.97
C LEU A 108 9.55 -7.88 -7.37
N LYS A 109 9.77 -6.73 -8.01
CA LYS A 109 11.09 -6.20 -8.36
C LYS A 109 11.85 -5.59 -7.19
N ARG A 110 11.22 -5.48 -6.01
CA ARG A 110 11.80 -4.85 -4.81
C ARG A 110 12.27 -3.42 -5.08
N GLU A 111 11.41 -2.64 -5.74
CA GLU A 111 11.69 -1.23 -6.02
C GLU A 111 12.02 -0.48 -4.71
N PRO A 112 13.16 0.24 -4.64
CA PRO A 112 13.62 0.86 -3.39
C PRO A 112 12.58 1.78 -2.76
N GLN A 113 11.87 2.54 -3.57
CA GLN A 113 10.84 3.48 -3.13
C GLN A 113 9.62 2.82 -2.46
N LEU A 114 9.42 1.51 -2.65
CA LEU A 114 8.37 0.71 -2.00
C LEU A 114 8.89 -0.06 -0.78
N CYS A 115 10.20 -0.29 -0.68
CA CYS A 115 10.80 -1.14 0.36
C CYS A 115 11.25 -0.36 1.59
N SER A 116 11.75 0.86 1.41
CA SER A 116 12.24 1.69 2.52
C SER A 116 12.09 3.19 2.23
N ALA A 117 12.31 4.00 3.27
CA ALA A 117 12.69 5.39 3.04
C ALA A 117 14.02 5.38 2.26
N ALA A 118 14.00 5.94 1.05
CA ALA A 118 15.21 6.24 0.30
C ALA A 118 15.96 7.40 0.96
#